data_AF-A0A1Q4V7K6-F1
#
_entry.id   AF-A0A1Q4V7K6-F1
#
_cell.length_a   1.000
_cell.length_b   1.000
_cell.length_c   1.000
_cell.angle_alpha   90.00
_cell.angle_beta   90.00
_cell.angle_gamma   90.00
#
_symmetry.space_group_name_H-M   'P 1'
#
loop_
_entity.id
_entity.type
_entity.pdbx_description
1 polymer ?
#
loop_
_entity_poly.entity_id
_entity_poly.type
_entity_poly.pdbx_seq_one_letter_code
_entity_poly.pdbx_strand_id
1 'polypeptide(L)'
;MPIIGPGPDDPENDGWDPRWEDQDTPFRRWLYEKLTAAGFECAADAVIMYAPANRYHGLDDTQMGLIATLTGASYDTVRAAHKADLGAWSREQQLRDHPDLAVLDADLDRIRHRT
;
A
#
# COMPACT_ATOMS: atom_id res chain seq x y z
N MET A 1 -7.95 -6.60 -23.82
CA MET A 1 -8.24 -5.32 -23.14
C MET A 1 -6.91 -4.63 -22.92
N PRO A 2 -6.76 -3.33 -23.22
CA PRO A 2 -5.48 -2.66 -23.06
C PRO A 2 -5.12 -2.64 -21.57
N ILE A 3 -3.83 -2.84 -21.27
CA ILE A 3 -3.25 -2.71 -19.93
C ILE A 3 -3.48 -1.25 -19.54
N ILE A 4 -4.44 -0.99 -18.66
CA ILE A 4 -4.66 0.34 -18.09
C ILE A 4 -3.65 0.48 -16.95
N GLY A 5 -2.46 0.88 -17.34
CA GLY A 5 -1.34 1.29 -16.49
C GLY A 5 -0.32 1.98 -17.39
N PRO A 6 0.31 3.08 -16.96
CA PRO A 6 1.26 3.83 -17.78
C PRO A 6 2.41 2.92 -18.21
N GLY A 7 2.86 3.07 -19.45
CA GLY A 7 3.92 2.24 -20.01
C GLY A 7 5.26 2.46 -19.29
N PRO A 8 6.20 1.51 -19.44
CA PRO A 8 7.54 1.61 -18.84
C PRO A 8 8.36 2.82 -19.30
N ASP A 9 7.94 3.51 -20.37
CA ASP A 9 8.63 4.66 -20.95
C ASP A 9 7.92 6.01 -20.68
N ASP A 10 6.94 6.04 -19.77
CA ASP A 10 6.25 7.28 -19.39
C ASP A 10 7.10 8.09 -18.37
N PRO A 11 7.53 9.33 -18.66
CA PRO A 11 8.30 10.14 -17.73
C PRO A 11 7.51 10.60 -16.48
N GLU A 12 6.19 10.46 -16.45
CA GLU A 12 5.37 10.58 -15.21
C GLU A 12 5.39 9.28 -14.36
N ASN A 13 6.15 8.27 -14.78
CA ASN A 13 6.40 7.00 -14.08
C ASN A 13 7.73 7.04 -13.30
N ASP A 14 8.06 8.19 -12.74
CA ASP A 14 9.20 8.40 -11.83
C ASP A 14 9.02 7.72 -10.45
N GLY A 15 7.84 7.14 -10.19
CA GLY A 15 7.50 6.33 -9.03
C GLY A 15 7.71 4.81 -9.18
N TRP A 16 8.21 4.31 -10.32
CA TRP A 16 8.40 2.87 -10.55
C TRP A 16 9.50 2.31 -9.63
N ASP A 17 9.12 1.71 -8.50
CA ASP A 17 10.05 0.93 -7.68
C ASP A 17 10.14 -0.50 -8.26
N PRO A 18 11.31 -0.94 -8.77
CA PRO A 18 11.49 -2.31 -9.28
C PRO A 18 11.18 -3.41 -8.25
N ARG A 19 11.10 -3.09 -6.96
CA ARG A 19 10.72 -4.01 -5.88
C ARG A 19 9.22 -4.03 -5.56
N TRP A 20 8.38 -3.35 -6.34
CA TRP A 20 6.94 -3.23 -6.09
C TRP A 20 6.23 -4.57 -5.88
N GLU A 21 6.66 -5.63 -6.60
CA GLU A 21 6.16 -7.00 -6.44
C GLU A 21 6.49 -7.64 -5.10
N ASP A 22 7.49 -7.13 -4.37
CA ASP A 22 8.03 -7.68 -3.12
C ASP A 22 7.94 -6.71 -1.92
N GLN A 23 7.46 -5.49 -2.14
CA GLN A 23 7.33 -4.52 -1.06
C GLN A 23 6.37 -5.02 0.01
N ASP A 24 6.86 -5.07 1.24
CA ASP A 24 6.14 -5.55 2.41
C ASP A 24 5.35 -4.43 3.09
N THR A 25 4.30 -3.96 2.39
CA THR A 25 3.48 -2.81 2.81
C THR A 25 2.43 -3.19 3.87
N PRO A 26 1.98 -2.24 4.71
CA PRO A 26 0.88 -2.47 5.65
C PRO A 26 -0.38 -3.06 4.99
N PHE A 27 -0.78 -2.54 3.83
CA PHE A 27 -1.95 -3.07 3.12
C PHE A 27 -1.71 -4.48 2.57
N ARG A 28 -0.51 -4.75 2.05
CA ARG A 28 -0.11 -6.08 1.56
C ARG A 28 -0.25 -7.15 2.64
N ARG A 29 0.34 -6.91 3.82
CA ARG A 29 0.28 -7.83 4.97
C ARG A 29 -1.17 -8.04 5.39
N TRP A 30 -1.90 -6.94 5.58
CA TRP A 30 -3.30 -6.98 5.98
C TRP A 30 -4.15 -7.78 4.98
N LEU A 31 -3.98 -7.55 3.68
CA LEU A 31 -4.74 -8.23 2.65
C LEU A 31 -4.42 -9.73 2.59
N TYR A 32 -3.13 -10.08 2.66
CA TYR A 32 -2.69 -11.48 2.68
C TYR A 32 -3.29 -12.22 3.88
N GLU A 33 -3.14 -11.67 5.08
CA GLU A 33 -3.69 -12.24 6.31
C GLU A 33 -5.21 -12.47 6.21
N LYS A 34 -5.94 -11.48 5.68
CA LYS A 34 -7.40 -11.57 5.57
C LYS A 34 -7.85 -12.59 4.53
N LEU A 35 -7.20 -12.64 3.37
CA LEU A 35 -7.49 -13.63 2.34
C LEU A 35 -7.17 -15.05 2.81
N THR A 36 -6.03 -15.24 3.48
CA THR A 36 -5.68 -16.54 4.08
C THR A 36 -6.68 -16.95 5.16
N ALA A 37 -7.10 -16.03 6.03
CA ALA A 37 -8.12 -16.30 7.05
C ALA A 37 -9.49 -16.64 6.45
N ALA A 38 -9.83 -16.05 5.30
CA ALA A 38 -11.06 -16.35 4.56
C ALA A 38 -10.98 -17.68 3.75
N GLY A 39 -9.83 -18.36 3.74
CA GLY A 39 -9.63 -19.58 2.97
C GLY A 39 -9.54 -19.35 1.46
N PHE A 40 -9.18 -18.13 1.03
CA PHE A 40 -9.04 -17.79 -0.38
C PHE A 40 -7.74 -18.39 -0.95
N GLU A 41 -7.87 -19.38 -1.83
CA GLU A 41 -6.74 -20.19 -2.34
C GLU A 41 -5.70 -19.36 -3.11
N CYS A 42 -6.13 -18.29 -3.79
CA CYS A 42 -5.27 -17.39 -4.57
C CYS A 42 -4.83 -16.14 -3.78
N ALA A 43 -4.63 -16.25 -2.46
CA ALA A 43 -4.29 -15.10 -1.61
C ALA A 43 -3.04 -14.35 -2.09
N ALA A 44 -2.01 -15.07 -2.53
CA ALA A 44 -0.78 -14.48 -3.05
C ALA A 44 -1.02 -13.67 -4.35
N ASP A 45 -1.78 -14.23 -5.29
CA ASP A 45 -2.06 -13.58 -6.58
C ASP A 45 -2.88 -12.29 -6.40
N ALA A 46 -3.91 -12.35 -5.55
CA ALA A 46 -4.72 -11.18 -5.24
C ALA A 46 -3.90 -10.06 -4.59
N VAL A 47 -2.94 -10.42 -3.74
CA VAL A 47 -2.04 -9.46 -3.10
C VAL A 47 -1.11 -8.79 -4.11
N ILE A 48 -0.54 -9.56 -5.05
CA ILE A 48 0.31 -9.03 -6.13
C ILE A 48 -0.45 -8.00 -6.99
N MET A 49 -1.76 -8.21 -7.18
CA MET A 49 -2.59 -7.29 -7.95
C MET A 49 -3.00 -6.04 -7.16
N TYR A 50 -3.57 -6.21 -5.96
CA TYR A 50 -4.22 -5.11 -5.25
C TYR A 50 -3.27 -4.26 -4.41
N ALA A 51 -2.18 -4.82 -3.87
CA ALA A 51 -1.28 -4.06 -3.02
C ALA A 51 -0.55 -2.93 -3.78
N PRO A 52 -0.06 -3.15 -5.01
CA PRO A 52 0.49 -2.05 -5.79
C PRO A 52 -0.56 -1.08 -6.31
N ALA A 53 -1.71 -1.57 -6.77
CA ALA A 53 -2.80 -0.72 -7.22
C ALA A 53 -3.21 0.27 -6.12
N ASN A 54 -3.31 -0.20 -4.88
CA ASN A 54 -3.57 0.62 -3.71
C ASN A 54 -2.60 1.80 -3.55
N ARG A 55 -1.32 1.58 -3.85
CA ARG A 55 -0.24 2.54 -3.58
C ARG A 55 -0.01 3.55 -4.70
N TYR A 56 -0.11 3.10 -5.94
CA TYR A 56 0.21 3.93 -7.12
C TYR A 56 -1.03 4.54 -7.78
N HIS A 57 -2.19 3.91 -7.65
CA HIS A 57 -3.41 4.33 -8.34
C HIS A 57 -4.58 4.58 -7.37
N GLY A 58 -4.45 4.13 -6.12
CA GLY A 58 -5.56 4.01 -5.20
C GLY A 58 -6.49 2.84 -5.59
N LEU A 59 -7.45 2.56 -4.71
CA LEU A 59 -8.49 1.58 -5.00
C LEU A 59 -9.80 2.32 -5.26
N ASP A 60 -10.50 1.94 -6.32
CA ASP A 60 -11.85 2.40 -6.57
C ASP A 60 -12.88 1.64 -5.71
N ASP A 61 -14.12 2.14 -5.67
CA ASP A 61 -15.20 1.54 -4.87
C ASP A 61 -15.53 0.09 -5.29
N THR A 62 -15.34 -0.25 -6.56
CA THR A 62 -15.59 -1.61 -7.07
C THR A 62 -14.52 -2.56 -6.54
N GLN A 63 -13.26 -2.16 -6.60
CA GLN A 63 -12.12 -2.90 -6.07
C GLN A 63 -12.23 -3.05 -4.54
N MET A 64 -12.56 -1.98 -3.82
CA MET A 64 -12.79 -2.05 -2.37
C MET A 64 -13.94 -3.00 -2.01
N GLY A 65 -15.03 -2.99 -2.77
CA GLY A 65 -16.17 -3.91 -2.59
C GLY A 65 -15.82 -5.37 -2.87
N LEU A 66 -15.02 -5.62 -3.91
CA LEU A 66 -14.54 -6.95 -4.25
C LEU A 66 -13.59 -7.47 -3.15
N ILE A 67 -12.63 -6.67 -2.70
CA ILE A 67 -11.74 -7.03 -1.60
C ILE A 67 -12.53 -7.32 -0.33
N ALA A 68 -13.55 -6.53 0.00
CA ALA A 68 -14.43 -6.79 1.14
C ALA A 68 -15.10 -8.16 1.04
N THR A 69 -15.57 -8.52 -0.15
CA THR A 69 -16.20 -9.83 -0.42
C THR A 69 -15.20 -10.97 -0.28
N LEU A 70 -14.01 -10.85 -0.90
CA LEU A 70 -12.98 -11.89 -0.87
C LEU A 70 -12.41 -12.12 0.53
N THR A 71 -12.28 -11.07 1.32
CA THR A 71 -11.72 -11.11 2.69
C THR A 71 -12.77 -11.41 3.76
N GLY A 72 -14.06 -11.32 3.43
CA GLY A 72 -15.15 -11.32 4.40
C GLY A 72 -15.15 -10.10 5.36
N ALA A 73 -14.32 -9.08 5.09
CA ALA A 73 -14.26 -7.87 5.89
C ALA A 73 -15.37 -6.89 5.50
N SER A 74 -15.69 -5.94 6.38
CA SER A 74 -16.58 -4.84 6.01
C SER A 74 -15.87 -3.87 5.06
N TYR A 75 -16.64 -3.20 4.20
CA TYR A 75 -16.12 -2.13 3.33
C TYR A 75 -15.32 -1.08 4.09
N ASP A 76 -15.79 -0.68 5.28
CA ASP A 76 -15.10 0.27 6.14
C ASP A 76 -13.74 -0.24 6.63
N THR A 77 -13.62 -1.55 6.87
CA THR A 77 -12.33 -2.15 7.25
C THR A 77 -11.34 -2.09 6.09
N VAL A 78 -11.79 -2.40 4.87
CA VAL A 78 -10.96 -2.28 3.65
C VAL A 78 -10.52 -0.84 3.47
N ARG A 79 -11.47 0.11 3.57
CA ARG A 79 -11.21 1.55 3.43
C ARG A 79 -10.21 2.06 4.48
N ALA A 80 -10.29 1.57 5.71
CA ALA A 80 -9.35 1.93 6.77
C ALA A 80 -7.92 1.42 6.45
N ALA A 81 -7.79 0.16 6.02
CA ALA A 81 -6.51 -0.42 5.63
C ALA A 81 -5.89 0.32 4.42
N HIS A 82 -6.70 0.60 3.40
CA HIS A 82 -6.33 1.41 2.23
C HIS A 82 -5.76 2.78 2.65
N LYS A 83 -6.49 3.52 3.48
CA LYS A 83 -6.05 4.85 3.95
C LYS A 83 -4.80 4.82 4.81
N ALA A 84 -4.64 3.80 5.66
CA ALA A 84 -3.44 3.65 6.48
C ALA A 84 -2.19 3.47 5.62
N ASP A 85 -2.30 2.70 4.55
CA ASP A 85 -1.19 2.46 3.61
C ASP A 85 -0.85 3.69 2.78
N LEU A 86 -1.86 4.43 2.30
CA LEU A 86 -1.64 5.71 1.63
C LEU A 86 -0.97 6.74 2.55
N GLY A 87 -1.33 6.75 3.84
CA GLY A 87 -0.68 7.60 4.85
C GLY A 87 0.79 7.22 5.06
N ALA A 88 1.09 5.92 5.16
CA ALA A 88 2.46 5.43 5.24
C ALA A 88 3.26 5.78 3.98
N TRP A 89 2.66 5.61 2.80
CA TRP A 89 3.29 5.93 1.52
C TRP A 89 3.59 7.41 1.38
N SER A 90 2.65 8.28 1.75
CA SER A 90 2.88 9.73 1.72
C SER A 90 4.06 10.14 2.62
N ARG A 91 4.21 9.51 3.79
CA ARG A 91 5.36 9.76 4.67
C ARG A 91 6.67 9.27 4.04
N GLU A 92 6.68 8.09 3.44
CA GLU A 92 7.86 7.57 2.73
C GLU A 92 8.27 8.47 1.57
N GLN A 93 7.32 8.99 0.80
CA GLN A 93 7.57 9.97 -0.26
C GLN A 93 8.17 11.26 0.30
N GLN A 94 7.58 11.81 1.37
CA GLN A 94 8.13 13.00 2.04
C GLN A 94 9.56 12.81 2.53
N LEU A 95 9.90 11.65 3.10
CA LEU A 95 11.26 11.34 3.55
C LEU A 95 12.23 11.14 2.38
N ARG A 96 11.75 10.66 1.24
CA ARG A 96 12.54 10.54 0.01
C ARG A 96 12.87 11.90 -0.58
N ASP A 97 11.88 12.79 -0.63
CA ASP A 97 12.01 14.14 -1.19
C ASP A 97 12.78 15.08 -0.24
N HIS A 98 12.64 14.84 1.06
CA HIS A 98 13.25 15.63 2.14
C HIS A 98 13.96 14.70 3.14
N PRO A 99 15.15 14.18 2.79
CA PRO A 99 15.89 13.27 3.67
C PRO A 99 16.31 13.92 5.00
N ASP A 100 16.32 15.24 5.08
CA ASP A 100 16.50 16.02 6.30
C ASP A 100 15.37 15.84 7.32
N LEU A 101 14.14 15.53 6.88
CA LEU A 101 13.02 15.20 7.77
C LEU A 101 13.28 13.90 8.55
N ALA A 102 14.01 12.94 7.98
CA ALA A 102 14.37 11.69 8.67
C ALA A 102 15.29 11.96 9.88
N VAL A 103 16.18 12.95 9.77
CA VAL A 103 17.08 13.36 10.85
C VAL A 103 16.31 14.04 11.98
N LEU A 104 15.32 14.87 11.64
CA LEU A 104 14.43 15.53 12.59
C LEU A 104 13.54 14.53 13.35
N ASP A 105 12.97 13.55 12.65
CA ASP A 105 12.12 12.51 13.25
C ASP A 105 12.91 11.66 14.26
N ALA A 106 14.13 11.25 13.91
CA ALA A 106 15.02 10.50 14.80
C ALA A 106 15.43 11.30 16.05
N ASP A 107 15.59 12.62 15.95
CA ASP A 107 15.92 13.47 17.10
C ASP A 107 14.70 13.73 18.00
N LEU A 108 13.50 13.86 17.41
CA LEU A 108 12.24 13.94 18.16
C LEU A 108 11.95 12.65 18.94
N ASP A 109 12.14 11.48 18.33
CA ASP A 109 12.00 10.20 19.02
C ASP A 109 13.01 10.05 20.16
N ARG A 110 14.26 10.48 19.94
CA ARG A 110 15.29 10.51 20.99
C ARG A 110 14.89 11.38 22.18
N ILE A 111 14.26 12.53 21.95
CA ILE A 111 13.77 13.42 23.01
C ILE A 111 12.59 12.75 23.75
N ARG A 112 11.67 12.13 23.01
CA ARG A 112 10.49 11.45 23.56
C ARG A 112 10.85 10.26 24.45
N HIS A 113 11.94 9.54 24.15
CA HIS A 113 12.41 8.40 24.94
C HIS A 113 13.34 8.76 26.12
N ARG A 114 13.63 10.06 26.32
CA ARG A 114 14.43 10.56 27.45
C ARG A 114 13.60 11.14 28.60
N THR A 115 12.29 11.23 28.43
CA THR A 115 11.33 11.73 29.43
C THR A 115 10.55 10.57 30.02
#